data_AF-A0A9X8VLV4-F1
#
_entry.id   AF-A0A9X8VLV4-F1
#
_cell.length_a   1.000
_cell.length_b   1.000
_cell.length_c   1.000
_cell.angle_alpha   90.00
_cell.angle_beta   90.00
_cell.angle_gamma   90.00
#
_symmetry.space_group_name_H-M   'P 1'
#
loop_
_entity.id
_entity.type
_entity.pdbx_description
1 polymer ?
#
loop_
_entity_poly.entity_id
_entity_poly.type
_entity_poly.pdbx_seq_one_letter_code
_entity_poly.pdbx_strand_id
1 'polypeptide(L)'
;PHEFVPHNLAGEGPHYGAPVELCWPGKRGNAPRDLLIALLPQFADFATAFHEVVDFVPYEDTLKQLARDRYKAYRSVGFHLTTATPPTH
;
A
#
# COMPACT_ATOMS: atom_id res chain seq x y z
N PRO A 1 7.16 -19.12 -7.08
CA PRO A 1 8.64 -19.04 -6.88
C PRO A 1 9.49 -18.95 -8.16
N HIS A 2 8.93 -19.24 -9.35
CA HIS A 2 9.64 -19.14 -10.65
C HIS A 2 9.36 -17.82 -11.39
N GLU A 3 8.91 -16.80 -10.67
CA GLU A 3 8.52 -15.52 -11.24
C GLU A 3 9.62 -14.48 -10.99
N PHE A 4 9.83 -13.62 -11.99
CA PHE A 4 10.70 -12.46 -11.85
C PHE A 4 9.83 -11.21 -11.75
N VAL A 5 9.90 -10.54 -10.60
CA VAL A 5 9.20 -9.28 -10.35
C VAL A 5 10.23 -8.16 -10.30
N PRO A 6 10.32 -7.27 -11.31
CA PRO A 6 11.28 -6.18 -11.32
C PRO A 6 10.92 -5.14 -10.26
N HIS A 7 11.82 -4.93 -9.29
CA HIS A 7 11.61 -4.03 -8.17
C HIS A 7 12.88 -3.30 -7.75
N ASN A 8 12.71 -2.08 -7.22
CA ASN A 8 13.81 -1.28 -6.67
C ASN A 8 13.32 -0.47 -5.45
N LEU A 9 14.28 -0.03 -4.63
CA LEU A 9 14.01 0.98 -3.61
C LEU A 9 13.70 2.33 -4.26
N ALA A 10 12.93 3.18 -3.58
CA ALA A 10 12.69 4.54 -4.02
C ALA A 10 14.02 5.30 -4.25
N GLY A 11 14.15 5.88 -5.44
CA GLY A 11 15.35 6.59 -5.89
C GLY A 11 16.43 5.72 -6.54
N GLU A 12 16.20 4.41 -6.67
CA GLU A 12 17.06 3.51 -7.44
C GLU A 12 16.39 3.07 -8.75
N GLY A 13 17.15 2.34 -9.57
CA GLY A 13 16.64 1.72 -10.80
C GLY A 13 16.60 2.70 -12.00
N PRO A 14 15.75 2.41 -12.99
CA PRO A 14 15.59 3.24 -14.18
C PRO A 14 15.10 4.65 -13.86
N HIS A 15 15.19 5.56 -14.84
CA HIS A 15 14.82 6.98 -14.70
C HIS A 15 13.40 7.22 -14.13
N TYR A 16 12.45 6.31 -14.34
CA TYR A 16 11.06 6.42 -13.85
C TYR A 16 10.73 5.47 -12.68
N GLY A 17 11.77 4.89 -12.07
CA GLY A 17 11.67 3.80 -11.10
C GLY A 17 11.39 2.45 -11.76
N ALA A 18 11.48 1.39 -10.95
CA ALA A 18 11.07 0.05 -11.37
C ALA A 18 9.54 -0.09 -11.40
N PRO A 19 8.99 -1.10 -12.11
CA PRO A 19 7.55 -1.38 -12.10
C PRO A 19 6.96 -1.55 -10.69
N VAL A 20 7.72 -2.20 -9.78
CA VAL A 20 7.41 -2.20 -8.35
C VAL A 20 8.43 -1.36 -7.61
N GLU A 21 7.96 -0.36 -6.87
CA GLU A 21 8.84 0.52 -6.09
C GLU A 21 8.59 0.36 -4.59
N LEU A 22 9.66 0.13 -3.83
CA LEU A 22 9.63 -0.03 -2.38
C LEU A 22 9.97 1.31 -1.71
N CYS A 23 8.98 1.88 -1.04
CA CYS A 23 9.07 3.19 -0.39
C CYS A 23 8.95 3.07 1.14
N TRP A 24 9.37 4.11 1.85
CA TRP A 24 9.21 4.24 3.31
C TRP A 24 8.95 5.71 3.69
N PRO A 25 8.50 6.00 4.92
CA PRO A 25 8.29 7.38 5.36
C PRO A 25 9.54 8.24 5.13
N GLY A 26 9.36 9.36 4.42
CA GLY A 26 10.44 10.27 4.04
C GLY A 26 11.21 9.91 2.77
N LYS A 27 10.96 8.75 2.14
CA LYS A 27 11.54 8.39 0.84
C LYS A 27 10.51 7.72 -0.06
N ARG A 28 9.91 8.53 -0.95
CA ARG A 28 8.92 8.13 -1.95
C ARG A 28 9.40 8.57 -3.33
N GLY A 29 9.17 7.76 -4.36
CA GLY A 29 9.36 8.21 -5.74
C GLY A 29 8.31 9.25 -6.13
N ASN A 30 8.69 10.10 -7.08
CA ASN A 30 7.81 11.15 -7.63
C ASN A 30 7.05 10.69 -8.87
N ALA A 31 7.30 9.47 -9.34
CA ALA A 31 6.64 8.94 -10.52
C ALA A 31 5.19 8.53 -10.19
N PRO A 32 4.22 8.77 -11.11
CA PRO A 32 2.87 8.27 -10.94
C PRO A 32 2.87 6.74 -10.86
N ARG A 33 1.98 6.20 -10.04
CA ARG A 33 1.78 4.77 -9.78
C ARG A 33 0.29 4.51 -9.67
N ASP A 34 -0.17 3.42 -10.26
CA ASP A 34 -1.61 3.13 -10.34
C ASP A 34 -2.18 2.63 -9.00
N LEU A 35 -1.38 1.84 -8.27
CA LEU A 35 -1.78 1.15 -7.06
C LEU A 35 -0.77 1.35 -5.93
N LEU A 36 -1.30 1.53 -4.72
CA LEU A 36 -0.52 1.53 -3.47
C LEU A 36 -0.77 0.25 -2.67
N ILE A 37 0.29 -0.44 -2.26
CA ILE A 37 0.23 -1.47 -1.22
C ILE A 37 0.74 -0.84 0.08
N ALA A 38 -0.17 -0.54 1.01
CA ALA A 38 0.15 0.15 2.25
C ALA A 38 0.45 -0.84 3.38
N LEU A 39 1.66 -0.76 3.93
CA LEU A 39 2.10 -1.54 5.10
C LEU A 39 2.20 -0.70 6.38
N LEU A 40 1.78 0.57 6.32
CA LEU A 40 1.88 1.49 7.45
C LEU A 40 0.83 1.18 8.53
N PRO A 41 1.18 1.28 9.82
CA PRO A 41 0.23 1.00 10.89
C PRO A 41 -0.88 2.06 10.98
N GLN A 42 -0.60 3.29 10.57
CA GLN A 42 -1.57 4.38 10.46
C GLN A 42 -1.90 4.68 9.00
N PHE A 43 -3.01 5.40 8.79
CA PHE A 43 -3.41 5.88 7.48
C PHE A 43 -2.32 6.77 6.87
N ALA A 44 -2.03 6.55 5.59
CA ALA A 44 -1.07 7.35 4.86
C ALA A 44 -1.81 8.50 4.17
N ASP A 45 -1.56 9.75 4.56
CA ASP A 45 -2.24 10.92 3.99
C ASP A 45 -2.13 11.00 2.46
N PHE A 46 -1.02 10.50 1.92
CA PHE A 46 -0.75 10.45 0.50
C PHE A 46 -1.48 9.33 -0.26
N ALA A 47 -2.20 8.43 0.43
CA ALA A 47 -2.96 7.36 -0.20
C ALA A 47 -4.06 7.91 -1.13
N THR A 48 -4.57 9.11 -0.85
CA THR A 48 -5.54 9.82 -1.71
C THR A 48 -5.00 10.19 -3.09
N ALA A 49 -3.69 10.14 -3.30
CA ALA A 49 -3.08 10.35 -4.62
C ALA A 49 -3.18 9.10 -5.53
N PHE A 50 -3.68 7.97 -5.01
CA PHE A 50 -3.81 6.72 -5.74
C PHE A 50 -5.27 6.39 -5.99
N HIS A 51 -5.55 5.79 -7.15
CA HIS A 51 -6.88 5.30 -7.48
C HIS A 51 -7.20 3.98 -6.77
N GLU A 52 -6.19 3.13 -6.57
CA GLU A 52 -6.33 1.85 -5.90
C GLU A 52 -5.35 1.73 -4.72
N VAL A 53 -5.88 1.21 -3.60
CA VAL A 53 -5.10 0.96 -2.40
C VAL A 53 -5.41 -0.43 -1.86
N VAL A 54 -4.36 -1.21 -1.60
CA VAL A 54 -4.41 -2.47 -0.86
C VAL A 54 -3.89 -2.23 0.54
N ASP A 55 -4.71 -2.54 1.54
CA ASP A 55 -4.36 -2.51 2.96
C ASP A 55 -4.69 -3.89 3.58
N PHE A 56 -4.21 -4.12 4.79
CA PHE A 56 -4.26 -5.42 5.45
C PHE A 56 -4.92 -5.35 6.82
N VAL A 57 -5.66 -6.39 7.16
CA VAL A 57 -6.12 -6.65 8.53
C VAL A 57 -5.26 -7.79 9.08
N PRO A 58 -4.21 -7.51 9.88
CA PRO A 58 -3.32 -8.55 10.40
C PRO A 58 -4.07 -9.59 11.23
N TYR A 59 -3.55 -10.81 11.35
CA TYR A 59 -4.21 -11.88 12.10
C TYR A 59 -4.29 -11.55 13.60
N GLU A 60 -3.25 -10.94 14.14
CA GLU A 60 -3.07 -10.60 15.54
C GLU A 60 -4.16 -9.64 16.05
N ASP A 61 -4.84 -10.02 17.14
CA ASP A 61 -5.95 -9.25 17.70
C ASP A 61 -5.54 -7.85 18.15
N THR A 62 -4.32 -7.70 18.64
CA THR A 62 -3.73 -6.42 19.07
C THR A 62 -3.63 -5.41 17.92
N LEU A 63 -3.56 -5.87 16.67
CA LEU A 63 -3.43 -5.03 15.48
C LEU A 63 -4.77 -4.74 14.81
N LYS A 64 -5.86 -5.43 15.19
CA LYS A 64 -7.19 -5.22 14.59
C LYS A 64 -7.72 -3.82 14.84
N GLN A 65 -7.39 -3.20 15.97
CA GLN A 65 -7.82 -1.84 16.26
C GLN A 65 -7.21 -0.84 15.27
N LEU A 66 -5.90 -0.94 15.02
CA LEU A 66 -5.22 -0.11 14.01
C LEU A 66 -5.85 -0.29 12.62
N ALA A 67 -6.16 -1.53 12.23
CA ALA A 67 -6.81 -1.80 10.96
C ALA A 67 -8.22 -1.19 10.85
N ARG A 68 -9.01 -1.22 11.94
CA ARG A 68 -10.33 -0.56 12.00
C ARG A 68 -10.20 0.95 11.85
N ASP A 69 -9.16 1.54 12.45
CA ASP A 69 -8.94 2.99 12.38
C ASP A 69 -8.51 3.42 10.97
N ARG A 70 -7.64 2.63 10.29
CA ARG A 70 -7.33 2.84 8.87
C ARG A 70 -8.56 2.69 7.98
N TYR A 71 -9.37 1.65 8.18
CA TYR A 71 -10.61 1.44 7.41
C TYR A 71 -11.56 2.65 7.51
N LYS A 72 -11.76 3.20 8.71
CA LYS A 72 -12.55 4.43 8.90
C LYS A 72 -11.94 5.63 8.18
N ALA A 73 -10.61 5.78 8.24
CA ALA A 73 -9.90 6.86 7.56
C ALA A 73 -10.10 6.80 6.03
N TYR A 74 -9.88 5.64 5.39
CA TYR A 74 -10.14 5.47 3.96
C TYR A 74 -11.60 5.78 3.59
N ARG A 75 -12.57 5.35 4.41
CA ARG A 75 -13.98 5.68 4.19
C ARG A 75 -14.23 7.18 4.23
N SER A 76 -13.62 7.88 5.19
CA SER A 76 -13.81 9.32 5.38
C SER A 76 -13.28 10.16 4.22
N VAL A 77 -12.25 9.68 3.53
CA VAL A 77 -11.67 10.34 2.35
C VAL A 77 -12.26 9.85 1.03
N GLY A 78 -13.32 9.04 1.07
CA GLY A 78 -14.13 8.71 -0.10
C GLY A 78 -13.77 7.42 -0.84
N PHE A 79 -12.88 6.58 -0.32
CA PHE A 79 -12.62 5.27 -0.94
C PHE A 79 -13.86 4.37 -0.87
N HIS A 80 -14.10 3.63 -1.96
CA HIS A 80 -15.01 2.49 -1.94
C HIS A 80 -14.31 1.29 -1.30
N LEU A 81 -14.88 0.76 -0.22
CA LEU A 81 -14.21 -0.26 0.60
C LEU A 81 -14.79 -1.65 0.38
N THR A 82 -13.92 -2.58 0.03
CA THR A 82 -14.21 -4.01 -0.07
C THR A 82 -13.22 -4.81 0.75
N THR A 83 -13.64 -5.97 1.26
CA THR A 83 -12.75 -6.92 1.95
C THR A 83 -12.70 -8.22 1.17
N ALA A 84 -11.50 -8.77 1.00
CA ALA A 84 -11.28 -10.07 0.38
C ALA A 84 -10.49 -10.98 1.32
N THR A 85 -10.68 -12.29 1.19
CA THR A 85 -9.83 -13.28 1.84
C THR A 85 -8.48 -13.37 1.11
N PRO A 86 -7.36 -13.51 1.85
CA PRO A 86 -6.06 -13.70 1.22
C PRO A 86 -6.04 -14.99 0.37
N PRO A 87 -5.26 -15.02 -0.74
CA PRO A 87 -5.12 -16.22 -1.56
C PRO A 87 -4.54 -17.40 -0.77
N THR A 88 -4.98 -18.62 -1.05
CA THR A 88 -4.59 -19.84 -0.32
C THR A 88 -3.49 -20.67 -1.03
N HIS A 89 -2.63 -20.03 -1.83
CA HIS A 89 -1.66 -20.73 -2.68
C HIS A 89 -0.38 -21.13 -1.96
#